data_AF-A0A8S1AFF9-F1
#
_entry.id   AF-A0A8S1AFF9-F1
#
_cell.length_a   1.000
_cell.length_b   1.000
_cell.length_c   1.000
_cell.angle_alpha   90.00
_cell.angle_beta   90.00
_cell.angle_gamma   90.00
#
_symmetry.space_group_name_H-M   'P 1'
#
loop_
_entity.id
_entity.type
_entity.pdbx_description
1 polymer ?
#
loop_
_entity_poly.entity_id
_entity_poly.type
_entity_poly.pdbx_seq_one_letter_code
_entity_poly.pdbx_strand_id
1 'polypeptide(L)' 'MATTGVGFRWLDILEKEFDKACLELDTSLTELETEEPEVVFGARQKIATLSSCFAQLTHKALTIFQNSAKIEV' A
#
# COMPACT_ATOMS: atom_id res chain seq x y z
N MET A 1 19.74 -9.78 14.38
CA MET A 1 20.07 -8.35 14.17
C MET A 1 20.01 -7.90 12.71
N ALA A 2 20.57 -8.61 11.72
CA ALA A 2 20.58 -8.13 10.31
C ALA A 2 19.28 -8.41 9.53
N THR A 3 18.50 -9.41 9.92
CA THR A 3 17.31 -9.91 9.20
C THR A 3 16.06 -9.06 9.44
N THR A 4 15.86 -8.61 10.66
CA THR A 4 14.69 -7.82 11.08
C THR A 4 14.73 -6.39 10.58
N GLY A 5 15.90 -5.74 10.54
CA GLY A 5 16.08 -4.41 9.95
C GLY A 5 15.80 -4.36 8.44
N VAL A 6 16.04 -5.46 7.73
CA VAL A 6 15.71 -5.60 6.31
C VAL A 6 14.20 -5.68 6.10
N GLY A 7 13.46 -6.36 6.99
CA GLY A 7 11.99 -6.47 6.95
C GLY A 7 11.29 -5.11 7.07
N PHE A 8 11.69 -4.28 8.04
CA PHE A 8 11.13 -2.92 8.20
C PHE A 8 11.41 -2.04 6.99
N ARG A 9 12.67 -2.02 6.52
CA ARG A 9 13.05 -1.21 5.35
C ARG A 9 12.30 -1.64 4.08
N TRP A 10 12.11 -2.94 3.90
CA TRP A 10 11.36 -3.46 2.76
C TRP A 10 9.89 -3.04 2.81
N LEU A 11 9.28 -3.08 4.00
CA LEU A 11 7.90 -2.63 4.21
C LEU A 11 7.73 -1.14 3.89
N ASP A 12 8.64 -0.29 4.35
CA ASP A 12 8.64 1.16 4.05
C ASP A 12 8.77 1.44 2.54
N ILE A 13 9.55 0.64 1.82
CA ILE A 13 9.70 0.79 0.36
C ILE A 13 8.40 0.43 -0.33
N LEU A 14 7.77 -0.68 0.05
CA LEU A 14 6.51 -1.11 -0.54
C LEU A 14 5.38 -0.12 -0.28
N GLU A 15 5.28 0.46 0.92
CA GLU A 15 4.30 1.51 1.21
C GLU A 15 4.45 2.68 0.25
N LYS A 16 5.68 3.16 0.05
CA LYS A 16 5.96 4.27 -0.87
C LYS A 16 5.64 3.94 -2.32
N GLU A 17 6.01 2.74 -2.78
CA GLU A 17 5.72 2.29 -4.14
C GLU A 17 4.22 2.12 -4.38
N PHE A 18 3.50 1.59 -3.38
CA PHE A 18 2.04 1.43 -3.43
C PHE A 18 1.33 2.79 -3.49
N ASP A 19 1.68 3.71 -2.59
CA ASP A 19 1.09 5.06 -2.55
C ASP A 19 1.34 5.82 -3.86
N LYS A 20 2.57 5.73 -4.39
CA LYS A 20 2.92 6.32 -5.68
C LYS A 20 2.05 5.75 -6.81
N ALA A 21 1.91 4.43 -6.88
CA ALA A 21 1.09 3.79 -7.90
C ALA A 21 -0.40 4.19 -7.79
N CYS A 22 -0.94 4.31 -6.57
CA CYS A 22 -2.30 4.80 -6.36
C CYS A 22 -2.48 6.24 -6.85
N LEU A 23 -1.51 7.12 -6.60
CA LEU A 23 -1.54 8.52 -7.07
C LEU A 23 -1.44 8.62 -8.59
N GLU A 24 -0.54 7.86 -9.21
CA GLU A 24 -0.40 7.82 -10.67
C GLU A 24 -1.67 7.29 -11.35
N LEU A 25 -2.30 6.29 -10.74
CA LEU A 25 -3.57 5.77 -11.20
C LEU A 25 -4.71 6.79 -11.06
N ASP A 26 -4.82 7.48 -9.92
CA ASP A 26 -5.87 8.50 -9.73
C ASP A 26 -5.66 9.70 -10.66
N THR A 27 -4.42 10.06 -10.97
CA THR A 27 -4.09 11.07 -11.99
C THR A 27 -4.60 10.63 -13.37
N SER A 28 -4.34 9.39 -13.75
CA SER A 28 -4.80 8.82 -15.03
C SER A 28 -6.34 8.75 -15.10
N LEU A 29 -7.00 8.48 -13.98
CA LEU A 29 -8.47 8.46 -13.89
C LEU A 29 -9.08 9.85 -14.00
N THR A 30 -8.40 10.87 -13.48
CA THR A 30 -8.87 12.26 -13.57
C THR A 30 -8.96 12.74 -15.01
N GLU A 31 -8.04 12.29 -15.87
CA GLU A 31 -8.08 12.59 -17.31
C GLU A 31 -9.30 11.98 -18.01
N LEU A 32 -9.80 10.83 -17.52
CA LEU A 32 -10.96 10.10 -18.05
C LEU A 32 -12.30 10.55 -17.45
N GLU A 33 -12.30 11.36 -16.39
CA GLU A 33 -13.48 11.69 -15.57
C GLU A 33 -14.58 12.42 -16.35
N THR A 34 -14.20 13.19 -17.38
CA THR A 34 -15.16 13.89 -18.24
C THR A 34 -15.84 12.96 -19.26
N GLU A 35 -15.20 11.86 -19.64
CA GLU A 35 -15.69 10.93 -20.65
C GLU A 35 -16.50 9.78 -20.01
N GLU A 36 -16.01 9.23 -18.90
CA GLU A 36 -16.60 8.05 -18.25
C GLU A 36 -16.66 8.19 -16.71
N PRO A 37 -17.50 9.09 -16.16
CA PRO A 37 -17.52 9.39 -14.73
C PRO A 37 -17.88 8.18 -13.84
N GLU A 38 -18.80 7.32 -14.29
CA GLU A 38 -19.19 6.12 -13.56
C GLU A 38 -18.06 5.08 -13.47
N VAL A 39 -17.28 4.96 -14.55
CA VAL A 39 -16.11 4.06 -14.59
C VAL A 39 -15.01 4.59 -13.67
N VAL A 40 -14.76 5.89 -13.69
CA VAL A 40 -13.81 6.56 -12.79
C VAL A 40 -14.21 6.40 -11.33
N PHE A 41 -15.49 6.61 -11.00
CA PHE A 41 -16.01 6.37 -9.65
C PHE A 41 -15.79 4.92 -9.21
N GLY A 42 -16.18 3.96 -10.06
CA GLY A 42 -15.99 2.54 -9.79
C GLY A 42 -14.52 2.12 -9.71
N ALA A 43 -13.61 2.82 -10.37
CA ALA A 43 -12.17 2.61 -10.26
C ALA A 43 -11.62 3.16 -8.94
N ARG A 44 -11.98 4.39 -8.55
CA ARG A 44 -11.60 4.99 -7.25
C ARG A 44 -12.07 4.14 -6.07
N GLN A 45 -13.26 3.55 -6.14
CA GLN A 45 -13.73 2.64 -5.09
C GLN A 45 -12.86 1.37 -4.97
N LYS A 46 -12.39 0.82 -6.09
CA LYS A 46 -11.45 -0.32 -6.09
C LYS A 46 -10.08 0.07 -5.55
N ILE A 47 -9.57 1.26 -5.90
CA ILE A 47 -8.33 1.81 -5.33
C ILE A 47 -8.44 1.90 -3.81
N ALA A 48 -9.52 2.51 -3.29
CA ALA A 48 -9.74 2.60 -1.85
C ALA A 48 -9.79 1.22 -1.17
N THR A 49 -10.39 0.23 -1.83
CA THR A 49 -10.41 -1.16 -1.35
C THR A 49 -9.00 -1.75 -1.31
N LEU A 50 -8.21 -1.58 -2.36
CA LEU A 50 -6.81 -2.03 -2.41
C LEU A 50 -5.97 -1.36 -1.32
N SER A 51 -6.10 -0.04 -1.13
CA SER A 51 -5.40 0.69 -0.08
C SER A 51 -5.75 0.17 1.31
N SER A 52 -7.03 -0.11 1.56
CA SER A 52 -7.47 -0.71 2.83
C SER A 52 -6.90 -2.10 3.06
N CYS A 53 -6.92 -2.97 2.04
CA CYS A 53 -6.35 -4.30 2.12
C CYS A 53 -4.82 -4.25 2.36
N PHE A 54 -4.12 -3.37 1.65
CA PHE A 54 -2.69 -3.19 1.79
C PHE A 54 -2.32 -2.66 3.18
N ALA A 55 -3.02 -1.64 3.69
CA ALA A 55 -2.79 -1.14 5.05
C ALA A 55 -2.94 -2.23 6.13
N GLN A 56 -3.94 -3.11 5.99
CA GLN A 56 -4.15 -4.24 6.90
C GLN A 56 -3.01 -5.28 6.81
N LEU A 57 -2.54 -5.59 5.59
CA LEU A 57 -1.40 -6.47 5.36
C LEU A 57 -0.13 -5.90 5.99
N THR A 58 0.13 -4.62 5.75
CA THR A 58 1.31 -3.92 6.26
C THR A 58 1.31 -3.88 7.78
N HIS A 59 0.17 -3.57 8.42
CA HIS A 59 0.05 -3.61 9.88
C HIS A 59 0.35 -5.01 10.45
N LYS A 60 -0.14 -6.08 9.79
CA LYS A 60 0.16 -7.46 10.20
C LYS A 60 1.63 -7.80 10.01
N ALA A 61 2.23 -7.42 8.89
CA ALA A 61 3.65 -7.64 8.62
C ALA A 61 4.54 -6.92 9.64
N LEU A 62 4.22 -5.66 9.96
CA LEU A 62 4.91 -4.87 10.99
C LEU A 62 4.85 -5.57 12.35
N THR A 63 3.67 -6.07 12.75
CA THR A 63 3.49 -6.82 14.00
C THR A 63 4.36 -8.08 14.03
N ILE A 64 4.44 -8.83 12.91
CA ILE A 64 5.29 -10.01 12.79
C ILE A 64 6.76 -9.62 12.94
N PHE A 65 7.23 -8.60 12.21
CA PHE A 65 8.63 -8.16 12.27
C PHE A 65 9.03 -7.66 13.66
N GLN A 66 8.15 -6.93 14.35
CA GLN A 66 8.36 -6.51 15.74
C GLN A 66 8.47 -7.71 16.69
N ASN A 67 7.62 -8.72 16.54
CA ASN A 67 7.67 -9.92 17.37
C ASN A 67 8.93 -10.77 17.08
N SER A 68 9.29 -10.92 15.81
CA SER A 68 10.54 -11.59 15.41
C SER A 68 11.76 -10.87 15.99
N ALA A 69 11.79 -9.52 15.97
CA ALA A 69 12.87 -8.74 16.55
C ALA A 69 13.01 -8.93 18.06
N LYS A 70 11.90 -9.11 18.78
CA LYS A 70 11.93 -9.42 20.23
C LYS A 70 12.48 -10.81 20.54
N ILE A 71 12.28 -11.79 19.65
CA ILE A 71 12.78 -13.16 19.81
C ILE A 71 14.27 -13.27 19.42
N GLU A 72 14.73 -12.45 18.49
CA GLU A 72 16.14 -12.40 18.06
C GLU A 72 17.10 -11.75 19.09
N VAL A 73 16.58 -11.15 20.16
CA VAL A 73 17.34 -10.43 21.21
C VAL A 73 17.62 -11.32 22.41
#